data_AF-A0AA43M5Z4-F1
#
_entry.id   AF-A0AA43M5Z4-F1
#
_cell.length_a   1.000
_cell.length_b   1.000
_cell.length_c   1.000
_cell.angle_alpha   90.00
_cell.angle_beta   90.00
_cell.angle_gamma   90.00
#
_symmetry.space_group_name_H-M   'P 1'
#
loop_
_entity.id
_entity.type
_entity.pdbx_description
1 polymer ?
#
loop_
_entity_poly.entity_id
_entity_poly.type
_entity_poly.pdbx_seq_one_letter_code
_entity_poly.pdbx_strand_id
1 'polypeptide(L)' 'MLQPFRGAGVAEQAAISVFERFKGAWELYTNPAAKNITGQRFWRKTVAGYTNHNYHEAVEETFDGNKLVFRFSNNL' A
#
# COMPACT_ATOMS: atom_id res chain seq x y z
N MET A 1 -10.66 10.85 14.65
CA MET A 1 -9.34 10.57 15.28
C MET A 1 -8.56 9.71 14.29
N LEU A 2 -7.81 10.31 13.35
CA LEU A 2 -6.34 10.23 13.20
C LEU A 2 -5.79 11.48 12.44
N GLN A 3 -6.67 12.44 12.14
CA GLN A 3 -6.37 13.65 11.36
C GLN A 3 -5.12 14.43 11.82
N PRO A 4 -4.82 14.57 13.13
CA PRO A 4 -3.64 15.29 13.60
C PRO A 4 -2.30 14.64 13.21
N PHE A 5 -2.28 13.32 12.93
CA PHE A 5 -1.05 12.59 12.58
C PHE A 5 -0.82 12.48 11.07
N ARG A 6 -1.64 13.15 10.27
CA ARG A 6 -1.44 13.25 8.82
C ARG A 6 -0.11 13.96 8.54
N GLY A 7 0.63 13.48 7.53
CA GLY A 7 1.90 14.09 7.14
C GLY A 7 3.09 13.78 8.07
N ALA A 8 2.87 13.18 9.23
CA ALA A 8 3.93 12.81 10.19
C ALA A 8 4.57 11.44 9.93
N GLY A 9 4.18 10.74 8.85
CA GLY A 9 4.74 9.43 8.48
C GLY A 9 4.31 8.26 9.37
N VAL A 10 3.52 8.48 10.43
CA VAL A 10 3.13 7.43 11.41
C VAL A 10 2.45 6.23 10.74
N ALA A 11 1.55 6.47 9.79
CA ALA A 11 0.86 5.39 9.06
C ALA A 11 1.81 4.58 8.17
N GLU A 12 2.79 5.24 7.56
CA GLU A 12 3.81 4.59 6.72
C GLU A 12 4.71 3.70 7.58
N GLN A 13 5.15 4.17 8.74
CA GLN A 13 5.94 3.38 9.68
C GLN A 13 5.17 2.17 10.23
N ALA A 14 3.86 2.34 10.51
CA ALA A 14 3.02 1.23 10.94
C ALA A 14 2.89 0.16 9.83
N ALA A 15 2.67 0.56 8.58
CA ALA A 15 2.61 -0.36 7.44
C ALA A 15 3.93 -1.11 7.24
N ILE A 16 5.06 -0.39 7.26
CA ILE A 16 6.40 -0.99 7.15
C ILE A 16 6.65 -1.98 8.29
N SER A 17 6.26 -1.65 9.52
CA SER A 17 6.41 -2.55 10.67
C SER A 17 5.64 -3.86 10.49
N VAL A 18 4.47 -3.83 9.84
CA VAL A 18 3.69 -5.03 9.52
C VAL A 18 4.39 -5.85 8.44
N PHE A 19 4.88 -5.22 7.36
CA PHE A 19 5.64 -5.91 6.32
C PHE A 19 6.90 -6.57 6.89
N GLU A 20 7.67 -5.86 7.73
CA GLU A 20 8.86 -6.40 8.37
C GLU A 20 8.57 -7.58 9.30
N ARG A 21 7.43 -7.55 9.98
CA ARG A 21 7.02 -8.63 10.88
C ARG A 21 6.60 -9.90 10.15
N PHE A 22 5.98 -9.78 8.98
CA PHE A 22 5.48 -10.94 8.22
C PHE A 22 6.12 -10.99 6.84
N LYS A 23 7.05 -11.94 6.69
CA LYS A 23 7.73 -12.20 5.41
C LYS A 23 6.84 -13.06 4.52
N GLY A 24 6.65 -12.63 3.27
CA GLY A 24 5.85 -13.34 2.30
C GLY A 24 5.74 -12.65 0.94
N ALA A 25 4.93 -13.26 0.08
CA ALA A 25 4.31 -12.54 -1.02
C ALA A 25 3.15 -11.71 -0.47
N TRP A 26 3.15 -10.43 -0.80
CA TRP A 26 2.16 -9.46 -0.35
C TRP A 26 1.26 -9.04 -1.51
N GLU A 27 -0.02 -8.90 -1.18
CA GLU A 27 -1.01 -8.26 -2.03
C GLU A 27 -1.82 -7.25 -1.21
N LEU A 28 -1.93 -6.03 -1.71
CA LEU A 28 -2.59 -4.90 -1.08
C LEU A 28 -3.67 -4.37 -2.03
N TYR A 29 -4.85 -4.06 -1.50
CA TYR A 29 -5.94 -3.45 -2.26
C TYR A 29 -6.28 -2.05 -1.75
N THR A 30 -6.57 -1.13 -2.66
CA THR A 30 -7.22 0.14 -2.33
C THR A 30 -8.27 0.52 -3.37
N ASN A 31 -9.18 1.43 -3.02
CA ASN A 31 -10.23 1.87 -3.93
C ASN A 31 -9.62 2.67 -5.11
N PRO A 32 -9.86 2.27 -6.37
CA PRO A 32 -9.26 2.91 -7.54
C PRO A 32 -9.96 4.22 -7.94
N ALA A 33 -11.13 4.53 -7.36
CA ALA A 33 -11.87 5.74 -7.68
C ALA A 33 -11.07 7.01 -7.33
N ALA A 34 -11.18 8.03 -8.18
CA ALA A 34 -10.48 9.32 -8.03
C ALA A 34 -10.72 9.99 -6.66
N LYS A 35 -11.89 9.76 -6.05
CA LYS A 35 -12.22 10.22 -4.68
C LYS A 35 -11.26 9.70 -3.60
N ASN A 36 -10.50 8.63 -3.88
CA ASN A 36 -9.50 8.03 -2.98
C ASN A 36 -8.06 8.37 -3.39
N ILE A 37 -7.83 9.47 -4.12
CA ILE A 37 -6.48 9.85 -4.58
C ILE A 37 -5.45 9.95 -3.44
N THR A 38 -5.86 10.37 -2.24
CA THR A 38 -4.98 10.43 -1.07
C THR A 38 -4.53 9.03 -0.64
N GLY A 39 -5.43 8.04 -0.60
CA GLY A 39 -5.10 6.67 -0.27
C GLY A 39 -4.20 6.02 -1.32
N GLN A 40 -4.46 6.28 -2.61
CA GLN A 40 -3.61 5.80 -3.70
C GLN A 40 -2.19 6.37 -3.60
N ARG A 41 -2.04 7.68 -3.37
CA ARG A 41 -0.74 8.34 -3.20
C ARG A 41 0.02 7.80 -1.99
N PHE A 42 -0.69 7.56 -0.89
CA PHE A 42 -0.11 6.94 0.30
C PHE A 42 0.50 5.58 -0.04
N TRP A 43 -0.30 4.67 -0.62
CA TRP A 43 0.18 3.32 -0.94
C TRP A 43 1.29 3.30 -1.99
N ARG A 44 1.21 4.13 -3.04
CA ARG A 44 2.29 4.28 -4.01
C ARG A 44 3.61 4.67 -3.34
N LYS A 45 3.59 5.70 -2.48
CA LYS A 45 4.79 6.15 -1.76
C LYS A 45 5.32 5.05 -0.84
N THR A 46 4.47 4.47 0.00
CA THR A 46 4.87 3.50 1.02
C THR A 46 5.41 2.21 0.40
N VAL A 47 4.71 1.63 -0.59
CA VAL A 47 5.17 0.40 -1.26
C VAL A 47 6.44 0.67 -2.05
N ALA A 48 6.51 1.75 -2.84
CA ALA A 48 7.70 2.09 -3.60
C ALA A 48 8.94 2.30 -2.70
N GLY A 49 8.77 3.00 -1.56
CA GLY A 49 9.85 3.20 -0.60
C GLY A 49 10.30 1.90 0.06
N TYR A 50 9.34 1.06 0.45
CA TYR A 50 9.63 -0.22 1.12
C TYR A 50 10.33 -1.22 0.20
N THR A 51 9.87 -1.35 -1.04
CA THR A 51 10.37 -2.36 -2.00
C THR A 51 11.49 -1.84 -2.89
N ASN A 52 11.96 -0.61 -2.66
CA ASN A 52 12.86 0.09 -3.58
C ASN A 52 12.36 0.06 -5.04
N HIS A 53 11.08 0.41 -5.23
CA HIS A 53 10.36 0.39 -6.50
C HIS A 53 10.18 -1.00 -7.14
N ASN A 54 10.54 -2.10 -6.47
CA ASN A 54 10.31 -3.46 -6.94
C ASN A 54 8.93 -3.97 -6.54
N TYR A 55 7.89 -3.49 -7.22
CA TYR A 55 6.51 -3.94 -7.01
C TYR A 55 5.71 -3.83 -8.32
N HIS A 56 4.61 -4.57 -8.38
CA HIS A 56 3.63 -4.46 -9.45
C HIS A 56 2.43 -3.64 -8.98
N GLU A 57 1.90 -2.76 -9.84
CA GLU A 57 0.69 -1.98 -9.62
C GLU A 57 -0.26 -2.14 -10.81
N ALA A 58 -1.51 -2.50 -10.55
CA ALA A 58 -2.55 -2.60 -11.58
C ALA A 58 -3.95 -2.33 -11.02
N VAL A 59 -4.87 -1.88 -11.88
CA VAL A 59 -6.30 -1.90 -11.57
C VAL A 59 -6.88 -3.20 -12.09
N GLU A 60 -7.43 -4.01 -11.20
CA GLU A 60 -7.92 -5.35 -11.53
C GLU A 60 -9.27 -5.62 -10.89
N GLU A 61 -10.06 -6.49 -11.53
CA GLU A 61 -11.27 -7.03 -10.94
C GLU A 61 -10.89 -8.07 -9.87
N THR A 62 -11.38 -7.86 -8.65
CA THR A 62 -11.21 -8.79 -7.53
C THR A 62 -12.58 -9.32 -7.09
N PHE A 63 -12.60 -10.24 -6.12
CA PHE A 63 -13.85 -10.73 -5.53
C PHE A 63 -14.73 -9.61 -4.92
N ASP A 64 -14.13 -8.45 -4.59
CA ASP A 64 -14.79 -7.27 -4.03
C ASP A 64 -14.81 -6.09 -5.03
N GLY A 65 -14.89 -6.43 -6.33
CA GLY A 65 -14.93 -5.49 -7.45
C GLY A 65 -13.55 -4.94 -7.83
N ASN A 66 -13.55 -3.88 -8.64
CA ASN A 66 -12.30 -3.29 -9.15
C ASN A 66 -11.49 -2.65 -8.02
N LYS A 67 -10.23 -3.05 -7.88
CA LYS A 67 -9.26 -2.52 -6.91
C LYS A 67 -8.02 -2.02 -7.61
N LEU A 68 -7.37 -1.02 -7.02
CA LEU A 68 -5.95 -0.75 -7.28
C LEU A 68 -5.15 -1.72 -6.42
N VAL A 69 -4.45 -2.64 -7.07
CA VAL A 69 -3.71 -3.75 -6.47
C VAL A 69 -2.22 -3.42 -6.49
N PHE A 70 -1.53 -3.71 -5.39
CA PHE A 70 -0.07 -3.69 -5.31
C PHE A 70 0.42 -5.08 -4.92
N ARG A 71 1.41 -5.60 -5.64
CA ARG A 71 2.04 -6.90 -5.33
C ARG A 71 3.54 -6.76 -5.20
N PHE A 72 4.10 -7.39 -4.18
CA PHE A 72 5.55 -7.46 -3.97
C PHE A 72 5.91 -8.68 -3.12
N SER A 73 7.19 -9.03 -3.08
CA SER A 73 7.72 -10.04 -2.17
C SER A 73 8.73 -9.37 -1.24
N ASN A 74 8.68 -9.71 0.04
CA ASN A 74 9.71 -9.32 1.01
C ASN A 74 10.38 -10.53 1.66
N ASN A 75 10.20 -11.71 1.09
CA ASN A 75 11.05 -12.86 1.35
C ASN A 75 12.43 -12.57 0.72
N LEU A 76 13.43 -12.30 1.57
CA LEU A 76 14.82 -12.51 1.21
C LEU A 76 15.10 -14.02 1.15
#